data_AF-A0AAE2ZX00-F1
#
_entry.id   AF-A0AAE2ZX00-F1
#
_cell.length_a   1.000
_cell.length_b   1.000
_cell.length_c   1.000
_cell.angle_alpha   90.00
_cell.angle_beta   90.00
_cell.angle_gamma   90.00
#
_symmetry.space_group_name_H-M   'P 1'
#
loop_
_entity.id
_entity.type
_entity.pdbx_description
1 polymer ?
#
loop_
_entity_poly.entity_id
_entity_poly.type
_entity_poly.pdbx_seq_one_letter_code
_entity_poly.pdbx_strand_id
1 'polypeptide(L)'
;MRYFFESKVEKKDAGYTIQIPFNVWEVCHQREVIKGDIVLDNNIIQCELHPKEKGNYEIVITDEAAVKVELGVPHKILLHINGSLIRMDQNSPYSFENPIRKIDSMNVIIQPEDGLCGQACVAMLAGVTIAEVISVMDCREWQATMGRVISALNYYGIDHTDIIVYTEGRPAVLPKCCIMMEKMGRFCHYLVHYDGKFYDSNLGVLEEYDMSKLLGYLEIKC
;
A
#
# COMPACT_ATOMS: atom_id res chain seq x y z
N MET A 1 -5.65 7.20 -5.05
CA MET A 1 -4.47 6.85 -4.23
C MET A 1 -3.21 7.17 -4.99
N ARG A 2 -2.15 7.51 -4.26
CA ARG A 2 -0.82 7.79 -4.78
C ARG A 2 0.17 6.74 -4.25
N TYR A 3 1.24 6.50 -4.99
CA TYR A 3 2.24 5.48 -4.69
C TYR A 3 3.62 6.10 -4.80
N PHE A 4 4.36 6.11 -3.71
CA PHE A 4 5.70 6.66 -3.66
C PHE A 4 6.72 5.52 -3.67
N PHE A 5 7.68 5.56 -4.58
CA PHE A 5 8.74 4.56 -4.67
C PHE A 5 9.99 5.11 -5.36
N GLU A 6 11.08 4.35 -5.31
CA GLU A 6 12.28 4.66 -6.09
C GLU A 6 12.45 3.64 -7.22
N SER A 7 12.73 4.12 -8.43
CA SER A 7 12.95 3.25 -9.60
C SER A 7 13.80 3.97 -10.65
N LYS A 8 14.25 3.22 -11.65
CA LYS A 8 15.10 3.75 -12.73
C LYS A 8 14.28 4.01 -13.97
N VAL A 9 14.64 5.05 -14.72
CA VAL A 9 14.18 5.22 -16.10
C VAL A 9 15.14 4.47 -17.01
N GLU A 10 14.60 3.49 -17.75
CA GLU A 10 15.37 2.63 -18.65
C GLU A 10 14.81 2.68 -20.07
N LYS A 11 15.70 2.79 -21.07
CA LYS A 11 15.32 2.67 -22.49
C LYS A 11 15.19 1.19 -22.86
N LYS A 12 14.02 0.81 -23.39
CA LYS A 12 13.70 -0.52 -23.93
C LYS A 12 13.07 -0.38 -25.32
N ASP A 13 12.76 -1.50 -25.96
CA ASP A 13 12.12 -1.53 -27.28
C ASP A 13 10.77 -0.80 -27.31
N ALA A 14 10.03 -0.82 -26.20
CA ALA A 14 8.75 -0.14 -26.03
C ALA A 14 8.86 1.38 -25.71
N GLY A 15 10.07 1.92 -25.62
CA GLY A 15 10.33 3.31 -25.23
C GLY A 15 11.03 3.42 -23.87
N TYR A 16 10.80 4.53 -23.15
CA TYR A 16 11.37 4.73 -21.82
C TYR A 16 10.41 4.20 -20.77
N THR A 17 10.90 3.26 -19.97
CA THR A 17 10.09 2.51 -19.02
C THR A 17 10.59 2.68 -17.60
N ILE A 18 9.67 2.56 -16.64
CA ILE A 18 9.94 2.58 -15.22
C ILE A 18 9.25 1.37 -14.59
N GLN A 19 9.98 0.59 -13.80
CA GLN A 19 9.43 -0.58 -13.11
C GLN A 19 8.62 -0.14 -11.89
N ILE A 20 7.47 -0.78 -11.70
CA ILE A 20 6.60 -0.58 -10.54
C ILE A 20 6.87 -1.71 -9.54
N PRO A 21 7.15 -1.42 -8.25
CA PRO A 21 7.58 -2.43 -7.28
C PRO A 21 6.42 -3.19 -6.63
N PHE A 22 5.21 -3.08 -7.17
CA PHE A 22 4.01 -3.70 -6.63
C PHE A 22 3.07 -4.16 -7.73
N ASN A 23 2.16 -5.06 -7.35
CA ASN A 23 1.14 -5.59 -8.25
C ASN A 23 0.03 -4.54 -8.44
N VAL A 24 0.03 -3.86 -9.59
CA VAL A 24 -0.99 -2.84 -9.89
C VAL A 24 -2.38 -3.46 -10.07
N TRP A 25 -2.47 -4.71 -10.54
CA TRP A 25 -3.78 -5.38 -10.68
C TRP A 25 -4.49 -5.54 -9.32
N GLU A 26 -3.77 -5.83 -8.24
CA GLU A 26 -4.36 -5.93 -6.88
C GLU A 26 -4.96 -4.61 -6.39
N VAL A 27 -4.53 -3.51 -6.99
CA VAL A 27 -4.95 -2.15 -6.65
C VAL A 27 -6.14 -1.71 -7.51
N CYS A 28 -6.07 -1.89 -8.83
CA CYS A 28 -7.04 -1.32 -9.77
C CYS A 28 -8.01 -2.36 -10.39
N HIS A 29 -7.69 -3.66 -10.32
CA HIS A 29 -8.37 -4.77 -11.00
C HIS A 29 -8.57 -4.55 -12.52
N GLN A 30 -7.82 -3.64 -13.13
CA GLN A 30 -7.80 -3.42 -14.58
C GLN A 30 -6.74 -4.31 -15.21
N ARG A 31 -6.99 -4.76 -16.45
CA ARG A 31 -6.07 -5.59 -17.25
C ARG A 31 -5.57 -4.91 -18.52
N GLU A 32 -6.05 -3.70 -18.76
CA GLU A 32 -5.76 -2.90 -19.95
C GLU A 32 -4.71 -1.84 -19.60
N VAL A 33 -4.31 -1.05 -20.61
CA VAL A 33 -3.45 0.12 -20.39
C VAL A 33 -4.17 1.12 -19.49
N ILE A 34 -3.50 1.55 -18.42
CA ILE A 34 -4.05 2.48 -17.43
C ILE A 34 -3.39 3.83 -17.63
N LYS A 35 -4.19 4.90 -17.72
CA LYS A 35 -3.66 6.27 -17.74
C LYS A 35 -3.32 6.72 -16.32
N GLY A 36 -2.15 7.30 -16.15
CA GLY A 36 -1.71 7.83 -14.86
C GLY A 36 -0.87 9.08 -15.03
N ASP A 37 -0.53 9.67 -13.89
CA ASP A 37 0.37 10.81 -13.80
C ASP A 37 1.50 10.44 -12.84
N ILE A 38 2.73 10.79 -13.18
CA ILE A 38 3.86 10.68 -12.26
C ILE A 38 4.42 12.05 -11.92
N VAL A 39 4.86 12.23 -10.69
CA VAL A 39 5.83 13.26 -10.33
C VAL A 39 7.21 12.62 -10.36
N LEU A 40 8.09 13.12 -11.23
CA LEU A 40 9.46 12.66 -11.44
C LEU A 40 10.36 13.89 -11.58
N ASP A 41 11.37 14.01 -10.72
CA ASP A 41 12.29 15.16 -10.67
C ASP A 41 11.57 16.52 -10.72
N ASN A 42 10.53 16.67 -9.88
CA ASN A 42 9.65 17.85 -9.80
C ASN A 42 8.82 18.18 -11.05
N ASN A 43 8.77 17.29 -12.04
CA ASN A 43 7.92 17.43 -13.21
C ASN A 43 6.71 16.50 -13.10
N ILE A 44 5.52 17.03 -13.45
CA ILE A 44 4.33 16.20 -13.65
C ILE A 44 4.35 15.70 -15.09
N ILE A 45 4.33 14.39 -15.26
CA ILE A 45 4.39 13.71 -16.55
C ILE A 45 3.18 12.80 -16.68
N GLN A 46 2.41 12.99 -17.75
CA GLN A 46 1.37 12.05 -18.13
C GLN A 46 2.03 10.76 -18.64
N CYS A 47 1.52 9.62 -18.21
CA CYS A 47 2.10 8.34 -18.53
C CYS A 47 1.03 7.27 -18.74
N GLU A 48 1.47 6.16 -19.32
CA GLU A 48 0.65 4.96 -19.48
C GLU A 48 1.28 3.82 -18.69
N LEU A 49 0.46 3.05 -17.98
CA LEU A 49 0.87 1.84 -17.32
C LEU A 49 0.51 0.68 -18.25
N HIS A 50 1.53 0.02 -18.77
CA HIS A 50 1.39 -1.09 -19.70
C HIS A 50 1.40 -2.41 -18.93
N PRO A 51 0.39 -3.28 -19.12
CA PRO A 51 0.31 -4.54 -18.40
C PRO A 51 1.44 -5.49 -18.82
N LYS A 52 1.98 -6.19 -17.83
CA LYS A 52 2.87 -7.34 -17.97
C LYS A 52 2.19 -8.60 -17.45
N GLU A 53 2.94 -9.69 -17.38
CA GLU A 53 2.46 -10.93 -16.79
C GLU A 53 2.14 -10.78 -15.29
N LYS A 54 1.12 -11.54 -14.84
CA LYS A 54 0.74 -11.73 -13.43
C LYS A 54 0.35 -10.44 -12.70
N GLY A 55 -0.20 -9.46 -13.41
CA GLY A 55 -0.70 -8.21 -12.80
C GLY A 55 0.37 -7.17 -12.52
N ASN A 56 1.62 -7.43 -12.93
CA ASN A 56 2.68 -6.42 -12.94
C ASN A 56 2.47 -5.46 -14.10
N TYR A 57 2.96 -4.23 -13.94
CA TYR A 57 2.89 -3.18 -14.97
C TYR A 57 4.23 -2.47 -15.05
N GLU A 58 4.48 -1.80 -16.17
CA GLU A 58 5.52 -0.77 -16.26
C GLU A 58 4.92 0.56 -16.67
N ILE A 59 5.51 1.64 -16.19
CA ILE A 59 5.17 2.99 -16.62
C ILE A 59 5.95 3.27 -17.90
N VAL A 60 5.26 3.72 -18.94
CA VAL A 60 5.84 4.19 -20.20
C VAL A 60 5.71 5.71 -20.26
N ILE A 61 6.82 6.39 -20.53
CA ILE A 61 6.88 7.85 -20.70
C ILE A 61 7.36 8.20 -22.12
N THR A 62 6.99 9.39 -22.60
CA THR A 62 7.36 9.84 -23.95
C THR A 62 8.84 10.22 -24.05
N ASP A 63 9.37 10.31 -25.28
CA ASP A 63 10.73 10.80 -25.53
C ASP A 63 10.94 12.21 -24.95
N GLU A 64 9.96 13.12 -25.07
CA GLU A 64 10.08 14.49 -24.54
C GLU A 64 10.19 14.52 -23.01
N ALA A 65 9.55 13.57 -22.33
CA ALA A 65 9.64 13.42 -20.88
C ALA A 65 11.00 12.83 -20.48
N ALA A 66 11.48 11.81 -21.19
CA ALA A 66 12.73 11.12 -20.90
C ALA A 66 13.97 12.01 -21.05
N VAL A 67 13.97 12.98 -21.98
CA VAL A 67 15.08 13.95 -22.15
C VAL A 67 15.32 14.81 -20.89
N LYS A 68 14.33 14.92 -20.00
CA LYS A 68 14.42 15.73 -18.77
C LYS A 68 14.97 14.96 -17.58
N VAL A 69 15.31 13.69 -17.75
CA VAL A 69 15.63 12.77 -16.65
C VAL A 69 16.93 12.02 -16.95
N GLU A 70 17.73 11.76 -15.93
CA GLU A 70 18.95 10.97 -16.05
C GLU A 70 18.62 9.46 -16.16
N LEU A 71 19.09 8.79 -17.21
CA LEU A 71 18.76 7.37 -17.41
C LEU A 71 19.63 6.46 -16.54
N GLY A 72 19.07 5.35 -16.07
CA GLY A 72 19.81 4.30 -15.36
C GLY A 72 20.14 4.58 -13.89
N VAL A 73 19.83 5.77 -13.38
CA VAL A 73 19.95 6.12 -11.96
C VAL A 73 18.60 6.02 -11.25
N PRO A 74 18.54 5.74 -9.93
CA PRO A 74 17.29 5.73 -9.18
C PRO A 74 16.72 7.13 -8.99
N HIS A 75 15.42 7.29 -9.26
CA HIS A 75 14.64 8.50 -9.01
C HIS A 75 13.55 8.24 -7.99
N LYS A 76 13.16 9.29 -7.26
CA LYS A 76 11.95 9.29 -6.44
C LYS A 76 10.74 9.57 -7.32
N ILE A 77 9.74 8.71 -7.23
CA ILE A 77 8.58 8.71 -8.11
C ILE A 77 7.32 8.72 -7.25
N LEU A 78 6.43 9.66 -7.52
CA LEU A 78 5.08 9.66 -6.99
C LEU A 78 4.11 9.35 -8.13
N LEU A 79 3.62 8.13 -8.18
CA LEU A 79 2.63 7.68 -9.15
C LEU A 79 1.21 7.96 -8.66
N HIS A 80 0.40 8.57 -9.49
CA HIS A 80 -1.03 8.73 -9.32
C HIS A 80 -1.77 7.90 -10.37
N ILE A 81 -2.54 6.90 -9.92
CA ILE A 81 -3.36 6.07 -10.78
C ILE A 81 -4.80 6.60 -10.76
N ASN A 82 -5.25 7.09 -11.90
CA ASN A 82 -6.62 7.58 -12.06
C ASN A 82 -7.60 6.39 -12.10
N GLY A 83 -8.62 6.39 -11.23
CA GLY A 83 -9.66 5.35 -11.21
C GLY A 83 -9.44 4.16 -10.26
N SER A 84 -8.66 4.32 -9.18
CA SER A 84 -8.53 3.26 -8.16
C SER A 84 -9.89 2.85 -7.56
N LEU A 85 -10.14 1.54 -7.46
CA LEU A 85 -11.39 0.93 -6.97
C LEU A 85 -11.64 1.09 -5.47
N ILE A 86 -10.89 1.93 -4.76
CA ILE A 86 -11.10 2.16 -3.33
C ILE A 86 -12.44 2.86 -3.17
N ARG A 87 -13.41 2.12 -2.62
CA ARG A 87 -14.76 2.61 -2.36
C ARG A 87 -14.80 3.14 -0.93
N MET A 88 -15.41 4.31 -0.75
CA MET A 88 -16.02 4.62 0.54
C MET A 88 -17.31 3.81 0.61
N ASP A 89 -17.46 2.97 1.63
CA ASP A 89 -18.74 2.31 1.87
C ASP A 89 -19.76 3.38 2.28
N GLN A 90 -20.82 3.53 1.48
CA GLN A 90 -21.87 4.51 1.70
C GLN A 90 -22.76 4.18 2.91
N ASN A 91 -22.65 2.97 3.47
CA ASN A 91 -23.42 2.53 4.63
C ASN A 91 -22.61 2.50 5.93
N SER A 92 -21.41 3.08 5.95
CA SER A 92 -20.64 3.18 7.19
C SER A 92 -21.35 4.08 8.22
N PRO A 93 -21.43 3.67 9.50
CA PRO A 93 -21.87 4.56 10.59
C PRO A 93 -20.76 5.51 11.08
N TYR A 94 -19.55 5.43 10.52
CA TYR A 94 -18.35 6.17 10.92
C TYR A 94 -17.91 7.16 9.83
N SER A 95 -17.12 8.16 10.21
CA SER A 95 -16.43 9.08 9.29
C SER A 95 -15.05 9.42 9.83
N PHE A 96 -14.22 10.15 9.08
CA PHE A 96 -12.92 10.60 9.61
C PHE A 96 -13.07 11.59 10.78
N GLU A 97 -14.15 12.37 10.81
CA GLU A 97 -14.49 13.28 11.90
C GLU A 97 -15.09 12.54 13.11
N ASN A 98 -15.74 11.40 12.89
CA ASN A 98 -16.32 10.55 13.92
C ASN A 98 -15.92 9.08 13.69
N PRO A 99 -14.65 8.73 13.94
CA PRO A 99 -14.15 7.38 13.73
C PRO A 99 -14.74 6.40 14.75
N ILE A 100 -14.66 5.10 14.48
CA ILE A 100 -15.03 4.07 15.46
C ILE A 100 -14.29 4.25 16.79
N ARG A 101 -13.03 4.71 16.73
CA ARG A 101 -12.22 5.08 17.89
C ARG A 101 -11.09 6.03 17.52
N LYS A 102 -10.49 6.64 18.54
CA LYS A 102 -9.16 7.24 18.47
C LYS A 102 -8.09 6.17 18.76
N ILE A 103 -6.97 6.23 18.04
CA ILE A 103 -5.84 5.30 18.19
C ILE A 103 -4.79 5.91 19.12
N ASP A 104 -5.02 5.80 20.42
CA ASP A 104 -4.12 6.22 21.50
C ASP A 104 -3.36 5.06 22.18
N SER A 105 -3.65 3.83 21.77
CA SER A 105 -3.03 2.61 22.25
C SER A 105 -3.21 1.47 21.24
N MET A 106 -2.35 0.45 21.32
CA MET A 106 -2.36 -0.71 20.43
C MET A 106 -2.26 -2.01 21.23
N ASN A 107 -3.16 -2.94 20.92
CA ASN A 107 -3.16 -4.30 21.47
C ASN A 107 -3.04 -5.30 20.32
N VAL A 108 -2.15 -6.29 20.47
CA VAL A 108 -2.01 -7.33 19.44
C VAL A 108 -3.25 -8.22 19.41
N ILE A 109 -3.73 -8.52 18.21
CA ILE A 109 -4.75 -9.54 17.96
C ILE A 109 -4.10 -10.65 17.16
N ILE A 110 -4.04 -11.84 17.74
CA ILE A 110 -3.48 -13.03 17.09
C ILE A 110 -4.51 -13.60 16.11
N GLN A 111 -4.08 -13.87 14.89
CA GLN A 111 -4.94 -14.46 13.86
C GLN A 111 -5.28 -15.91 14.25
N PRO A 112 -6.55 -16.34 14.10
CA PRO A 112 -6.92 -17.73 14.40
C PRO A 112 -6.34 -18.71 13.37
N GLU A 113 -6.17 -18.26 12.13
CA GLU A 113 -5.72 -19.05 10.99
C GLU A 113 -4.79 -18.21 10.09
N ASP A 114 -3.93 -18.88 9.34
CA ASP A 114 -2.99 -18.23 8.44
C ASP A 114 -3.68 -17.50 7.28
N GLY A 115 -3.13 -16.35 6.89
CA GLY A 115 -3.66 -15.56 5.78
C GLY A 115 -4.70 -14.51 6.18
N LEU A 116 -4.90 -14.27 7.47
CA LEU A 116 -5.79 -13.22 8.00
C LEU A 116 -5.05 -11.95 8.47
N CYS A 117 -3.76 -11.80 8.14
CA CYS A 117 -2.92 -10.72 8.65
C CYS A 117 -3.44 -9.30 8.31
N GLY A 118 -4.03 -9.10 7.12
CA GLY A 118 -4.65 -7.84 6.74
C GLY A 118 -5.89 -7.51 7.58
N GLN A 119 -6.75 -8.51 7.82
CA GLN A 119 -7.92 -8.38 8.68
C GLN A 119 -7.52 -8.11 10.13
N ALA A 120 -6.47 -8.79 10.61
CA ALA A 120 -5.93 -8.59 11.95
C ALA A 120 -5.38 -7.17 12.13
N CYS A 121 -4.67 -6.61 11.14
CA CYS A 121 -4.22 -5.22 11.18
C CYS A 121 -5.37 -4.22 11.33
N VAL A 122 -6.43 -4.38 10.52
CA VAL A 122 -7.62 -3.51 10.61
C VAL A 122 -8.32 -3.70 11.96
N ALA A 123 -8.43 -4.94 12.45
CA ALA A 123 -9.05 -5.25 13.74
C ALA A 123 -8.30 -4.57 14.90
N MET A 124 -6.97 -4.62 14.88
CA MET A 124 -6.10 -3.96 15.85
C MET A 124 -6.30 -2.44 15.85
N LEU A 125 -6.32 -1.82 14.67
CA LEU A 125 -6.51 -0.37 14.51
C LEU A 125 -7.92 0.09 14.92
N ALA A 126 -8.95 -0.67 14.54
CA ALA A 126 -10.35 -0.37 14.85
C ALA A 126 -10.75 -0.75 16.28
N GLY A 127 -9.99 -1.62 16.96
CA GLY A 127 -10.34 -2.12 18.29
C GLY A 127 -11.54 -3.08 18.28
N VAL A 128 -11.69 -3.86 17.21
CA VAL A 128 -12.82 -4.79 16.98
C VAL A 128 -12.32 -6.21 16.76
N THR A 129 -13.23 -7.17 16.58
CA THR A 129 -12.87 -8.57 16.31
C THR A 129 -12.46 -8.80 14.85
N ILE A 130 -11.61 -9.80 14.59
CA ILE A 130 -11.29 -10.24 13.22
C ILE A 130 -12.56 -10.66 12.47
N ALA A 131 -13.54 -11.27 13.14
CA ALA A 131 -14.80 -11.70 12.52
C ALA A 131 -15.64 -10.52 11.99
N GLU A 132 -15.70 -9.41 12.74
CA GLU A 132 -16.32 -8.17 12.26
C GLU A 132 -15.59 -7.61 11.04
N VAL A 133 -14.26 -7.59 11.07
CA VAL A 133 -13.45 -7.13 9.94
C VAL A 133 -13.63 -8.02 8.71
N ILE A 134 -13.69 -9.35 8.84
CA ILE A 134 -13.97 -10.27 7.73
C ILE A 134 -15.31 -9.92 7.08
N SER A 135 -16.32 -9.59 7.89
CA SER A 135 -17.65 -9.22 7.40
C SER A 135 -17.63 -7.89 6.63
N VAL A 136 -16.83 -6.92 7.08
CA VAL A 136 -16.68 -5.60 6.44
C VAL A 136 -15.79 -5.67 5.18
N MET A 137 -14.67 -6.38 5.23
CA MET A 137 -13.73 -6.52 4.10
C MET A 137 -14.24 -7.47 3.01
N ASP A 138 -15.24 -8.30 3.32
CA ASP A 138 -15.78 -9.36 2.47
C ASP A 138 -14.66 -10.24 1.86
N CYS A 139 -13.69 -10.62 2.70
CA CYS A 139 -12.50 -11.36 2.26
C CYS A 139 -12.12 -12.48 3.24
N ARG A 140 -11.74 -13.63 2.66
CA ARG A 140 -11.28 -14.82 3.41
C ARG A 140 -9.76 -14.79 3.59
N GLU A 141 -9.21 -15.87 4.14
CA GLU A 141 -7.75 -16.07 4.22
C GLU A 141 -7.07 -15.85 2.86
N TRP A 142 -5.90 -15.23 2.88
CA TRP A 142 -5.03 -14.98 1.72
C TRP A 142 -5.63 -14.04 0.66
N GLN A 143 -6.76 -13.39 0.96
CA GLN A 143 -7.45 -12.48 0.02
C GLN A 143 -7.34 -11.00 0.40
N ALA A 144 -6.70 -10.68 1.52
CA ALA A 144 -6.50 -9.30 1.93
C ALA A 144 -5.49 -8.60 1.01
N THR A 145 -5.98 -7.66 0.20
CA THR A 145 -5.14 -6.71 -0.55
C THR A 145 -5.14 -5.36 0.16
N MET A 146 -4.11 -4.53 -0.09
CA MET A 146 -4.06 -3.18 0.48
C MET A 146 -5.30 -2.35 0.09
N GLY A 147 -5.87 -2.55 -1.10
CA GLY A 147 -7.12 -1.89 -1.50
C GLY A 147 -8.33 -2.27 -0.62
N ARG A 148 -8.44 -3.55 -0.20
CA ARG A 148 -9.47 -4.00 0.74
C ARG A 148 -9.22 -3.48 2.15
N VAL A 149 -7.95 -3.47 2.58
CA VAL A 149 -7.55 -2.89 3.87
C VAL A 149 -7.96 -1.42 3.93
N ILE A 150 -7.62 -0.62 2.91
CA ILE A 150 -8.02 0.79 2.82
C ILE A 150 -9.55 0.94 2.82
N SER A 151 -10.27 0.09 2.09
CA SER A 151 -11.74 0.14 2.06
C SER A 151 -12.34 -0.10 3.45
N ALA A 152 -11.77 -1.00 4.25
CA ALA A 152 -12.20 -1.24 5.62
C ALA A 152 -11.75 -0.13 6.59
N LEU A 153 -10.56 0.45 6.43
CA LEU A 153 -10.17 1.64 7.19
C LEU A 153 -11.16 2.79 6.97
N ASN A 154 -11.53 3.04 5.71
CA ASN A 154 -12.57 4.01 5.35
C ASN A 154 -13.91 3.67 5.99
N TYR A 155 -14.30 2.39 5.97
CA TYR A 155 -15.52 1.95 6.66
C TYR A 155 -15.45 2.30 8.15
N TYR A 156 -14.36 2.04 8.85
CA TYR A 156 -14.23 2.35 10.28
C TYR A 156 -13.96 3.82 10.60
N GLY A 157 -13.89 4.69 9.58
CA GLY A 157 -13.53 6.10 9.75
C GLY A 157 -12.08 6.32 10.18
N ILE A 158 -11.20 5.33 10.02
CA ILE A 158 -9.79 5.44 10.40
C ILE A 158 -9.04 6.18 9.29
N ASP A 159 -8.68 7.44 9.57
CA ASP A 159 -7.98 8.29 8.61
C ASP A 159 -6.55 7.77 8.37
N HIS A 160 -6.11 7.89 7.13
CA HIS A 160 -4.81 7.42 6.66
C HIS A 160 -4.28 8.41 5.60
N THR A 161 -3.00 8.28 5.27
CA THR A 161 -2.47 9.03 4.13
C THR A 161 -3.00 8.44 2.83
N ASP A 162 -3.14 9.26 1.80
CA ASP A 162 -3.52 8.78 0.47
C ASP A 162 -2.29 8.33 -0.35
N ILE A 163 -1.15 8.11 0.31
CA ILE A 163 0.12 7.69 -0.26
C ILE A 163 0.53 6.34 0.35
N ILE A 164 0.78 5.35 -0.49
CA ILE A 164 1.49 4.13 -0.07
C ILE A 164 2.97 4.31 -0.42
N VAL A 165 3.85 4.08 0.56
CA VAL A 165 5.30 4.22 0.39
C VAL A 165 5.93 2.85 0.20
N TYR A 166 6.62 2.61 -0.91
CA TYR A 166 7.40 1.38 -1.17
C TYR A 166 8.89 1.64 -0.98
N THR A 167 9.43 1.05 0.09
CA THR A 167 10.82 1.16 0.50
C THR A 167 11.68 0.06 -0.11
N GLU A 168 11.11 -1.11 -0.42
CA GLU A 168 11.85 -2.27 -0.97
C GLU A 168 13.12 -2.62 -0.17
N GLY A 169 13.02 -2.58 1.17
CA GLY A 169 14.12 -2.84 2.09
C GLY A 169 15.09 -1.68 2.31
N ARG A 170 14.89 -0.54 1.64
CA ARG A 170 15.69 0.68 1.88
C ARG A 170 15.40 1.24 3.27
N PRO A 171 16.39 1.88 3.93
CA PRO A 171 16.17 2.55 5.21
C PRO A 171 15.02 3.55 5.15
N ALA A 172 14.13 3.49 6.14
CA ALA A 172 12.99 4.37 6.24
C ALA A 172 12.72 4.71 7.71
N VAL A 173 12.20 5.91 7.95
CA VAL A 173 11.65 6.30 9.24
C VAL A 173 10.16 6.03 9.18
N LEU A 174 9.67 5.16 10.07
CA LEU A 174 8.25 4.85 10.14
C LEU A 174 7.49 5.97 10.88
N PRO A 175 6.28 6.33 10.44
CA PRO A 175 5.41 7.24 11.20
C PRO A 175 4.99 6.59 12.52
N LYS A 176 4.40 7.37 13.43
CA LYS A 176 3.92 6.86 14.72
C LYS A 176 3.03 5.64 14.56
N CYS A 177 2.13 5.62 13.56
CA CYS A 177 1.28 4.48 13.26
C CYS A 177 1.27 4.19 11.75
N CYS A 178 1.52 2.95 11.35
CA CYS A 178 1.33 2.50 9.98
C CYS A 178 1.01 1.01 9.88
N ILE A 179 0.36 0.63 8.79
CA ILE A 179 0.32 -0.76 8.33
C ILE A 179 1.55 -0.99 7.47
N MET A 180 2.38 -1.95 7.86
CA MET A 180 3.56 -2.36 7.14
C MET A 180 3.26 -3.53 6.21
N MET A 181 3.93 -3.56 5.07
CA MET A 181 3.96 -4.66 4.12
C MET A 181 5.33 -5.32 4.19
N GLU A 182 5.35 -6.56 4.66
CA GLU A 182 6.54 -7.39 4.69
C GLU A 182 6.61 -8.28 3.45
N LYS A 183 7.80 -8.34 2.84
CA LYS A 183 8.08 -9.20 1.70
C LYS A 183 8.15 -10.67 2.14
N MET A 184 7.16 -11.47 1.74
CA MET A 184 7.09 -12.91 2.06
C MET A 184 6.99 -13.78 0.80
N GLY A 185 8.06 -13.78 0.00
CA GLY A 185 8.14 -14.59 -1.22
C GLY A 185 7.05 -14.24 -2.23
N ARG A 186 6.05 -15.13 -2.39
CA ARG A 186 4.89 -14.91 -3.28
C ARG A 186 3.76 -14.12 -2.64
N PHE A 187 3.77 -13.96 -1.32
CA PHE A 187 2.73 -13.29 -0.56
C PHE A 187 3.29 -12.04 0.13
N CYS A 188 2.39 -11.15 0.52
CA CYS A 188 2.68 -10.03 1.41
C CYS A 188 2.17 -10.38 2.79
N HIS A 189 2.97 -10.14 3.82
CA HIS A 189 2.53 -10.23 5.22
C HIS A 189 2.27 -8.81 5.75
N TYR A 190 1.20 -8.63 6.50
CA TYR A 190 0.83 -7.32 7.06
C TYR A 190 1.00 -7.34 8.57
N LEU A 191 1.56 -6.25 9.10
CA LEU A 191 1.70 -6.01 10.53
C LEU A 191 1.53 -4.50 10.82
N VAL A 192 1.28 -4.15 12.07
CA VAL A 192 1.11 -2.75 12.48
C VAL A 192 2.36 -2.26 13.21
N HIS A 193 2.91 -1.13 12.80
CA HIS A 193 3.83 -0.38 13.64
C HIS A 193 3.05 0.66 14.44
N TYR A 194 3.27 0.71 15.75
CA TYR A 194 2.72 1.75 16.63
C TYR A 194 3.75 2.15 17.70
N ASP A 195 4.12 3.42 17.70
CA ASP A 195 4.95 4.05 18.74
C ASP A 195 6.27 3.29 19.04
N GLY A 196 6.95 2.85 17.99
CA GLY A 196 8.23 2.16 18.07
C GLY A 196 8.14 0.64 18.25
N LYS A 197 6.93 0.07 18.35
CA LYS A 197 6.71 -1.38 18.47
C LYS A 197 6.01 -1.95 17.24
N PHE A 198 6.19 -3.24 17.01
CA PHE A 198 5.62 -3.96 15.88
C PHE A 198 4.63 -5.01 16.38
N TYR A 199 3.41 -4.95 15.89
CA TYR A 199 2.28 -5.78 16.29
C TYR A 199 1.95 -6.73 15.15
N ASP A 200 2.42 -7.96 15.31
CA ASP A 200 2.32 -9.02 14.34
C ASP A 200 1.25 -10.03 14.76
N SER A 201 0.32 -10.33 13.85
CA SER A 201 -0.80 -11.24 14.14
C SER A 201 -0.38 -12.70 14.32
N ASN A 202 0.85 -13.06 14.00
CA ASN A 202 1.42 -14.40 14.16
C ASN A 202 2.47 -14.42 15.30
N LEU A 203 3.32 -13.40 15.38
CA LEU A 203 4.47 -13.37 16.30
C LEU A 203 4.23 -12.60 17.59
N GLY A 204 3.12 -11.86 17.72
CA GLY A 204 2.84 -11.03 18.89
C GLY A 204 3.46 -9.64 18.79
N VAL A 205 3.90 -9.09 19.92
CA VAL A 205 4.54 -7.76 19.97
C VAL A 205 6.06 -7.93 19.88
N LEU A 206 6.68 -7.25 18.92
CA LEU A 206 8.12 -7.23 18.71
C LEU A 206 8.68 -5.84 19.03
N GLU A 207 9.85 -5.82 19.67
CA GLU A 207 10.60 -4.58 19.95
C GLU A 207 11.54 -4.21 18.79
N GLU A 208 11.86 -5.16 17.92
CA GLU A 208 12.75 -4.98 16.79
C GLU A 208 12.14 -5.57 15.51
N TYR A 209 12.44 -4.96 14.37
CA TYR A 209 11.99 -5.40 13.06
C TYR A 209 13.13 -5.32 12.05
N ASP A 210 13.26 -6.35 11.20
CA ASP A 210 14.23 -6.38 10.12
C ASP A 210 13.75 -5.50 8.95
N MET A 211 14.17 -4.23 8.96
CA MET A 211 13.80 -3.24 7.94
C MET A 211 14.15 -3.65 6.51
N SER A 212 15.08 -4.59 6.31
CA SER A 212 15.41 -5.10 4.96
C SER A 212 14.25 -5.88 4.32
N LYS A 213 13.28 -6.34 5.13
CA LYS A 213 12.07 -7.03 4.68
C LYS A 213 10.90 -6.10 4.38
N LEU A 214 11.00 -4.82 4.75
CA LEU A 214 9.93 -3.85 4.53
C LEU A 214 9.77 -3.58 3.03
N LEU A 215 8.69 -4.11 2.45
CA LEU A 215 8.31 -3.78 1.08
C LEU A 215 7.78 -2.34 1.01
N GLY A 216 6.95 -1.96 1.97
CA GLY A 216 6.37 -0.63 2.06
C GLY A 216 5.44 -0.46 3.25
N TYR A 217 4.77 0.69 3.35
CA TYR A 217 3.80 0.97 4.40
C TYR A 217 2.71 1.97 3.97
N LEU A 218 1.62 1.96 4.72
CA LEU A 218 0.54 2.95 4.68
C LEU A 218 0.45 3.63 6.05
N GLU A 219 0.68 4.94 6.09
CA GLU A 219 0.56 5.72 7.33
C GLU A 219 -0.90 5.88 7.75
N ILE A 220 -1.15 5.65 9.05
CA ILE A 220 -2.43 5.88 9.72
C ILE A 220 -2.33 7.18 10.52
N LYS A 221 -3.33 8.05 10.41
CA LYS A 221 -3.37 9.31 11.16
C LYS A 221 -4.06 9.06 12.50
N CYS A 222 -3.28 9.12 13.57
CA CYS A 222 -3.70 8.81 14.94
C CYS A 222 -3.52 9.98 15.90
#